data_AF-A0A4R6EDA8-F1
#
_entry.id   AF-A0A4R6EDA8-F1
#
_cell.length_a   1.000
_cell.length_b   1.000
_cell.length_c   1.000
_cell.angle_alpha   90.00
_cell.angle_beta   90.00
_cell.angle_gamma   90.00
#
_symmetry.space_group_name_H-M   'P 1'
#
loop_
_entity.id
_entity.type
_entity.pdbx_description
1 polymer ?
#
loop_
_entity_poly.entity_id
_entity_poly.type
_entity_poly.pdbx_seq_one_letter_code
_entity_poly.pdbx_strand_id
1 'polypeptide(L)'
;MERLNFLHLTDLHLGVAGMRELWPRVERTLRDDLSFLIKEAGGLDLVCFTGDLTQQGRKEEFAQVGLFLARLWEHFGKLGQRPCLVAVPGNHDLVRPPEKDPVLLTLTRLWADPMVGPEFWSDPQSPYRHLIEDAFANYREWWEGLQLPRLPEGTAEAMLPGDFAVTFQKGELKIGILGLNTAFLQLKGDMDEGSLALNLRQFHAACGGNGPEWVQGHDACLLMTHHPASWLRPEARNDLEGEIHYPPESFALHLFGHMHEADLSALSVGGGSERRRLQGTALFSQEGWTKIDSRQRTCGYTLGSLSFDQAGAGLQLWPRKALRGAGRNWDIKVDHERFEIPKGGEATRIMPLRLPEKNAGSAGSPPPVGVRPAPAATRRKYAGLVGPANFREVHNLLAELLTKSDLQSPVRIKNIALDMEMTWALIRDDIMSRRWGKRLEWRTLMVDGRAKAITQLRNAGSLISPQMARARETEIGEFCDGKAQYIEEHNFGFACRVYAEAPLMHGFLVDDRILFVGLCSNDGKAWTTSPYIQFIRNPEKRSELDGDIARHFIQVFEGWFDAHWNAPAARRVWPHESIQAPPG
;
A
#
# COMPACT_ATOMS: atom_id res chain seq x y z
N MET A 1 -26.17 -27.97 -4.33
CA MET A 1 -25.22 -26.86 -4.53
C MET A 1 -25.70 -25.73 -3.66
N GLU A 2 -24.92 -25.38 -2.65
CA GLU A 2 -25.22 -24.21 -1.83
C GLU A 2 -24.55 -22.97 -2.46
N ARG A 3 -25.17 -21.80 -2.26
CA ARG A 3 -24.68 -20.54 -2.83
C ARG A 3 -24.83 -19.41 -1.83
N LEU A 4 -23.85 -18.52 -1.82
CA LEU A 4 -23.94 -17.20 -1.23
C LEU A 4 -24.02 -16.17 -2.36
N ASN A 5 -25.14 -15.49 -2.47
CA ASN A 5 -25.32 -14.39 -3.42
C ASN A 5 -25.20 -13.05 -2.68
N PHE A 6 -24.31 -12.18 -3.16
CA PHE A 6 -24.07 -10.87 -2.58
C PHE A 6 -24.20 -9.77 -3.63
N LEU A 7 -24.67 -8.60 -3.21
CA LEU A 7 -24.70 -7.38 -4.01
C LEU A 7 -23.61 -6.46 -3.51
N HIS A 8 -22.64 -6.14 -4.35
CA HIS A 8 -21.58 -5.17 -4.04
C HIS A 8 -21.96 -3.78 -4.55
N LEU A 9 -22.13 -2.85 -3.60
CA LEU A 9 -22.37 -1.43 -3.82
C LEU A 9 -21.22 -0.62 -3.24
N THR A 10 -20.94 0.53 -3.83
CA THR A 10 -19.91 1.45 -3.37
C THR A 10 -20.14 2.83 -3.96
N ASP A 11 -19.61 3.88 -3.34
CA ASP A 11 -19.52 5.22 -3.92
C ASP A 11 -20.89 5.73 -4.41
N LEU A 12 -21.84 5.84 -3.47
CA LEU A 12 -23.15 6.46 -3.69
C LEU A 12 -23.07 7.99 -3.65
N HIS A 13 -22.14 8.53 -2.84
CA HIS A 13 -21.88 9.97 -2.71
C HIS A 13 -23.15 10.77 -2.45
N LEU A 14 -23.98 10.28 -1.52
CA LEU A 14 -25.27 10.91 -1.28
C LEU A 14 -25.06 12.33 -0.73
N GLY A 15 -25.66 13.30 -1.42
CA GLY A 15 -25.45 14.74 -1.15
C GLY A 15 -24.73 15.46 -2.29
N VAL A 16 -24.20 14.71 -3.27
CA VAL A 16 -23.56 15.29 -4.44
C VAL A 16 -24.54 16.09 -5.31
N ALA A 17 -24.10 17.25 -5.83
CA ALA A 17 -24.98 18.15 -6.58
C ALA A 17 -25.55 17.50 -7.85
N GLY A 18 -26.79 17.82 -8.23
CA GLY A 18 -27.44 17.24 -9.40
C GLY A 18 -27.96 15.81 -9.22
N MET A 19 -27.59 15.11 -8.13
CA MET A 19 -28.09 13.77 -7.84
C MET A 19 -29.61 13.78 -7.69
N ARG A 20 -30.17 14.74 -6.96
CA ARG A 20 -31.62 14.81 -6.67
C ARG A 20 -32.49 14.82 -7.92
N GLU A 21 -32.05 15.49 -8.97
CA GLU A 21 -32.77 15.63 -10.24
C GLU A 21 -32.71 14.36 -11.09
N LEU A 22 -31.61 13.61 -11.01
CA LEU A 22 -31.34 12.45 -11.85
C LEU A 22 -31.71 11.13 -11.18
N TRP A 23 -31.61 11.10 -9.86
CA TRP A 23 -31.72 9.91 -9.04
C TRP A 23 -33.03 9.15 -9.22
N PRO A 24 -34.23 9.77 -9.30
CA PRO A 24 -35.47 9.01 -9.46
C PRO A 24 -35.48 8.10 -10.68
N ARG A 25 -34.81 8.52 -11.77
CA ARG A 25 -34.66 7.71 -12.97
C ARG A 25 -33.63 6.59 -12.79
N VAL A 26 -32.46 6.92 -12.22
CA VAL A 26 -31.39 5.95 -11.94
C VAL A 26 -31.90 4.87 -10.99
N GLU A 27 -32.59 5.25 -9.92
CA GLU A 27 -33.17 4.36 -8.92
C GLU A 27 -34.21 3.42 -9.53
N ARG A 28 -35.04 3.88 -10.47
CA ARG A 28 -35.97 2.99 -11.20
C ARG A 28 -35.21 1.96 -12.02
N THR A 29 -34.27 2.40 -12.87
CA THR A 29 -33.50 1.48 -13.72
C THR A 29 -32.68 0.48 -12.89
N LEU A 30 -32.10 0.91 -11.78
CA LEU A 30 -31.42 0.06 -10.81
C LEU A 30 -32.33 -1.04 -10.26
N ARG A 31 -33.53 -0.69 -9.82
CA ARG A 31 -34.49 -1.66 -9.27
C ARG A 31 -34.99 -2.66 -10.31
N ASP A 32 -35.24 -2.19 -11.54
CA ASP A 32 -35.69 -3.05 -12.63
C ASP A 32 -34.62 -4.10 -12.98
N ASP A 33 -33.36 -3.67 -13.13
CA ASP A 33 -32.22 -4.56 -13.40
C ASP A 33 -31.94 -5.51 -12.22
N LEU A 34 -31.97 -5.01 -10.97
CA LEU A 34 -31.83 -5.87 -9.78
C LEU A 34 -32.91 -6.96 -9.71
N SER A 35 -34.15 -6.64 -10.10
CA SER A 35 -35.24 -7.64 -10.12
C SER A 35 -34.93 -8.79 -11.08
N PHE A 36 -34.37 -8.46 -12.23
CA PHE A 36 -33.92 -9.44 -13.21
C PHE A 36 -32.75 -10.28 -12.66
N LEU A 37 -31.68 -9.64 -12.16
CA LEU A 37 -30.47 -10.36 -11.75
C LEU A 37 -30.63 -11.20 -10.50
N ILE A 38 -31.41 -10.73 -9.52
CA ILE A 38 -31.70 -11.52 -8.32
C ILE A 38 -32.41 -12.82 -8.71
N LYS A 39 -33.32 -12.76 -9.69
CA LYS A 39 -33.98 -13.95 -10.22
C LYS A 39 -33.00 -14.86 -10.96
N GLU A 40 -32.16 -14.31 -11.83
CA GLU A 40 -31.15 -15.07 -12.59
C GLU A 40 -30.12 -15.76 -11.67
N ALA A 41 -29.66 -15.06 -10.62
CA ALA A 41 -28.69 -15.60 -9.65
C ALA A 41 -29.33 -16.60 -8.66
N GLY A 42 -30.65 -16.62 -8.56
CA GLY A 42 -31.39 -17.51 -7.66
C GLY A 42 -31.53 -16.99 -6.22
N GLY A 43 -31.48 -15.67 -6.02
CA GLY A 43 -31.71 -15.01 -4.73
C GLY A 43 -30.62 -14.01 -4.35
N LEU A 44 -30.78 -13.36 -3.19
CA LEU A 44 -29.84 -12.39 -2.63
C LEU A 44 -29.74 -12.56 -1.12
N ASP A 45 -28.54 -12.81 -0.62
CA ASP A 45 -28.25 -13.08 0.80
C ASP A 45 -27.64 -11.87 1.52
N LEU A 46 -26.74 -11.15 0.83
CA LEU A 46 -25.97 -10.05 1.40
C LEU A 46 -25.98 -8.82 0.51
N VAL A 47 -25.91 -7.64 1.12
CA VAL A 47 -25.51 -6.40 0.48
C VAL A 47 -24.22 -5.94 1.14
N CYS A 48 -23.14 -5.90 0.37
CA CYS A 48 -21.83 -5.44 0.79
C CYS A 48 -21.63 -4.00 0.30
N PHE A 49 -21.56 -3.03 1.22
CA PHE A 49 -21.34 -1.63 0.89
C PHE A 49 -19.91 -1.20 1.24
N THR A 50 -19.06 -0.91 0.24
CA THR A 50 -17.63 -0.64 0.47
C THR A 50 -17.29 0.84 0.47
N GLY A 51 -18.00 1.64 1.25
CA GLY A 51 -17.68 3.05 1.51
C GLY A 51 -18.27 4.07 0.55
N ASP A 52 -18.05 5.33 0.90
CA ASP A 52 -18.56 6.55 0.24
C ASP A 52 -20.09 6.51 0.05
N LEU A 53 -20.78 6.20 1.16
CA LEU A 53 -22.24 6.26 1.26
C LEU A 53 -22.73 7.70 1.11
N THR A 54 -22.02 8.63 1.73
CA THR A 54 -22.30 10.07 1.79
C THR A 54 -21.26 10.87 1.01
N GLN A 55 -21.50 12.17 0.84
CA GLN A 55 -20.56 13.07 0.17
C GLN A 55 -19.61 13.78 1.15
N GLN A 56 -20.03 14.01 2.40
CA GLN A 56 -19.29 14.79 3.41
C GLN A 56 -19.46 14.26 4.84
N GLY A 57 -20.01 13.06 5.03
CA GLY A 57 -20.17 12.44 6.35
C GLY A 57 -21.16 13.16 7.25
N ARG A 58 -22.05 14.00 6.70
CA ARG A 58 -23.02 14.78 7.48
C ARG A 58 -24.17 13.91 7.96
N LYS A 59 -24.71 14.22 9.14
CA LYS A 59 -25.84 13.50 9.73
C LYS A 59 -27.06 13.47 8.80
N GLU A 60 -27.33 14.58 8.11
CA GLU A 60 -28.44 14.67 7.14
C GLU A 60 -28.21 13.78 5.92
N GLU A 61 -26.97 13.66 5.44
CA GLU A 61 -26.62 12.77 4.33
C GLU A 61 -26.83 11.31 4.75
N PHE A 62 -26.35 10.91 5.93
CA PHE A 62 -26.60 9.57 6.47
C PHE A 62 -28.08 9.26 6.67
N ALA A 63 -28.89 10.22 7.12
CA ALA A 63 -30.34 10.04 7.23
C ALA A 63 -30.97 9.72 5.85
N GLN A 64 -30.51 10.40 4.80
CA GLN A 64 -30.97 10.13 3.43
C GLN A 64 -30.43 8.81 2.88
N VAL A 65 -29.21 8.39 3.25
CA VAL A 65 -28.71 7.03 2.97
C VAL A 65 -29.64 5.99 3.59
N GLY A 66 -30.05 6.19 4.85
CA GLY A 66 -31.04 5.33 5.51
C GLY A 66 -32.35 5.22 4.74
N LEU A 67 -32.89 6.34 4.24
CA LEU A 67 -34.09 6.35 3.40
C LEU A 67 -33.89 5.65 2.06
N PHE A 68 -32.72 5.81 1.43
CA PHE A 68 -32.39 5.10 0.20
C PHE A 68 -32.36 3.59 0.42
N LEU A 69 -31.63 3.11 1.44
CA LEU A 69 -31.54 1.69 1.76
C LEU A 69 -32.90 1.12 2.16
N ALA A 70 -33.72 1.86 2.93
CA ALA A 70 -35.07 1.42 3.27
C ALA A 70 -35.93 1.14 2.02
N ARG A 71 -35.86 2.02 1.01
CA ARG A 71 -36.57 1.81 -0.27
C ARG A 71 -36.01 0.63 -1.06
N LEU A 72 -34.70 0.41 -1.01
CA LEU A 72 -34.06 -0.73 -1.65
C LEU A 72 -34.48 -2.06 -0.97
N TRP A 73 -34.54 -2.08 0.37
CA TRP A 73 -35.03 -3.24 1.13
C TRP A 73 -36.52 -3.49 0.94
N GLU A 74 -37.34 -2.44 0.80
CA GLU A 74 -38.75 -2.58 0.43
C GLU A 74 -38.88 -3.27 -0.94
N HIS A 75 -38.02 -2.90 -1.90
CA HIS A 75 -37.96 -3.52 -3.21
C HIS A 75 -37.52 -4.99 -3.13
N PHE A 76 -36.48 -5.31 -2.35
CA PHE A 76 -36.08 -6.69 -2.09
C PHE A 76 -37.19 -7.52 -1.45
N GLY A 77 -37.94 -6.94 -0.51
CA GLY A 77 -39.10 -7.59 0.12
C GLY A 77 -40.19 -7.95 -0.89
N LYS A 78 -40.45 -7.09 -1.90
CA LYS A 78 -41.39 -7.39 -3.00
C LYS A 78 -40.92 -8.58 -3.87
N LEU A 79 -39.62 -8.84 -3.90
CA LEU A 79 -39.01 -10.00 -4.57
C LEU A 79 -38.88 -11.23 -3.63
N GLY A 80 -39.43 -11.16 -2.41
CA GLY A 80 -39.31 -12.21 -1.41
C GLY A 80 -37.89 -12.37 -0.85
N GLN A 81 -37.02 -11.38 -1.03
CA GLN A 81 -35.65 -11.38 -0.51
C GLN A 81 -35.56 -10.58 0.79
N ARG A 82 -34.63 -10.97 1.67
CA ARG A 82 -34.34 -10.25 2.92
C ARG A 82 -32.84 -10.30 3.23
N PRO A 83 -31.99 -9.69 2.37
CA PRO A 83 -30.55 -9.76 2.55
C PRO A 83 -30.10 -9.00 3.78
N CYS A 84 -28.97 -9.42 4.36
CA CYS A 84 -28.30 -8.67 5.43
C CYS A 84 -27.36 -7.60 4.85
N LEU A 85 -27.32 -6.43 5.48
CA LEU A 85 -26.36 -5.38 5.14
C LEU A 85 -25.06 -5.55 5.95
N VAL A 86 -23.93 -5.38 5.27
CA VAL A 86 -22.60 -5.17 5.84
C VAL A 86 -21.96 -3.97 5.14
N ALA A 87 -21.29 -3.10 5.88
CA ALA A 87 -20.72 -1.88 5.32
C ALA A 87 -19.41 -1.49 5.99
N VAL A 88 -18.45 -0.99 5.21
CA VAL A 88 -17.28 -0.24 5.71
C VAL A 88 -17.39 1.22 5.25
N PRO A 89 -16.84 2.20 5.99
CA PRO A 89 -16.88 3.59 5.59
C PRO A 89 -15.82 3.92 4.52
N GLY A 90 -16.10 4.92 3.71
CA GLY A 90 -15.13 5.52 2.78
C GLY A 90 -14.60 6.88 3.25
N ASN A 91 -13.76 7.52 2.43
CA ASN A 91 -13.15 8.81 2.77
C ASN A 91 -14.11 10.01 2.70
N HIS A 92 -15.32 9.81 2.19
CA HIS A 92 -16.42 10.78 2.25
C HIS A 92 -17.38 10.55 3.41
N ASP A 93 -17.26 9.44 4.14
CA ASP A 93 -18.15 9.08 5.26
C ASP A 93 -17.69 9.63 6.62
N LEU A 94 -16.81 10.63 6.60
CA LEU A 94 -16.26 11.28 7.77
C LEU A 94 -16.47 12.79 7.71
N VAL A 95 -16.66 13.40 8.88
CA VAL A 95 -16.62 14.85 9.02
C VAL A 95 -15.15 15.25 9.15
N ARG A 96 -14.64 15.99 8.15
CA ARG A 96 -13.24 16.42 8.15
C ARG A 96 -12.98 17.38 9.31
N PRO A 97 -11.96 17.14 10.15
CA PRO A 97 -11.57 18.09 11.18
C PRO A 97 -11.14 19.44 10.59
N PRO A 98 -11.14 20.53 11.37
CA PRO A 98 -10.65 21.83 10.91
C PRO A 98 -9.23 21.73 10.36
N GLU A 99 -8.93 22.37 9.23
CA GLU A 99 -7.62 22.24 8.54
C GLU A 99 -6.41 22.62 9.42
N LYS A 100 -6.63 23.47 10.42
CA LYS A 100 -5.61 23.95 11.37
C LYS A 100 -5.56 23.16 12.67
N ASP A 101 -6.34 22.09 12.81
CA ASP A 101 -6.30 21.23 13.97
C ASP A 101 -4.89 20.62 14.14
N PRO A 102 -4.25 20.77 15.32
CA PRO A 102 -2.87 20.31 15.52
C PRO A 102 -2.74 18.79 15.48
N VAL A 103 -3.77 18.05 15.91
CA VAL A 103 -3.80 16.58 15.89
C VAL A 103 -3.91 16.10 14.45
N LEU A 104 -4.77 16.73 13.63
CA LEU A 104 -4.86 16.49 12.19
C LEU A 104 -3.52 16.73 11.48
N LEU A 105 -2.86 17.85 11.75
CA LEU A 105 -1.57 18.18 11.14
C LEU A 105 -0.49 17.17 11.53
N THR A 106 -0.50 16.71 12.77
CA THR A 106 0.41 15.68 13.27
C THR A 106 0.17 14.35 12.56
N LEU A 107 -1.07 13.87 12.52
CA LEU A 107 -1.43 12.63 11.84
C LEU A 107 -1.07 12.66 10.34
N THR A 108 -1.35 13.77 9.66
CA THR A 108 -1.12 13.86 8.20
C THR A 108 0.35 14.01 7.83
N ARG A 109 1.18 14.65 8.66
CA ARG A 109 2.58 14.95 8.33
C ARG A 109 3.59 14.01 8.99
N LEU A 110 3.25 13.49 10.17
CA LEU A 110 4.16 12.77 11.05
C LEU A 110 3.69 11.34 11.30
N TRP A 111 2.79 10.78 10.48
CA TRP A 111 2.34 9.38 10.65
C TRP A 111 3.49 8.36 10.75
N ALA A 112 4.54 8.55 9.94
CA ALA A 112 5.72 7.69 9.94
C ALA A 112 6.72 7.99 11.07
N ASP A 113 6.46 9.02 11.88
CA ASP A 113 7.24 9.29 13.08
C ASP A 113 7.04 8.14 14.09
N PRO A 114 8.12 7.59 14.69
CA PRO A 114 8.03 6.50 15.66
C PRO A 114 7.19 6.81 16.90
N MET A 115 6.84 8.07 17.15
CA MET A 115 5.97 8.47 18.26
C MET A 115 4.49 8.55 17.87
N VAL A 116 4.13 8.76 16.60
CA VAL A 116 2.73 9.05 16.22
C VAL A 116 1.97 7.80 15.84
N GLY A 117 2.41 7.10 14.80
CA GLY A 117 1.75 5.88 14.32
C GLY A 117 1.68 4.79 15.41
N PRO A 118 2.80 4.46 16.08
CA PRO A 118 2.79 3.50 17.17
C PRO A 118 1.90 3.89 18.36
N GLU A 119 1.85 5.16 18.76
CA GLU A 119 0.94 5.64 19.80
C GLU A 119 -0.52 5.45 19.38
N PHE A 120 -0.89 5.87 18.17
CA PHE A 120 -2.25 5.68 17.63
C PHE A 120 -2.71 4.23 17.72
N TRP A 121 -1.85 3.27 17.39
CA TRP A 121 -2.20 1.85 17.40
C TRP A 121 -2.19 1.18 18.78
N SER A 122 -1.49 1.76 19.76
CA SER A 122 -1.28 1.14 21.07
C SER A 122 -2.11 1.77 22.17
N ASP A 123 -2.48 3.05 22.04
CA ASP A 123 -3.26 3.77 23.03
C ASP A 123 -4.63 4.21 22.46
N PRO A 124 -5.73 3.52 22.83
CA PRO A 124 -7.09 3.91 22.42
C PRO A 124 -7.53 5.26 23.01
N GLN A 125 -6.83 5.78 24.03
CA GLN A 125 -7.07 7.08 24.63
C GLN A 125 -6.18 8.19 24.05
N SER A 126 -5.33 7.87 23.06
CA SER A 126 -4.51 8.88 22.40
C SER A 126 -5.39 9.94 21.73
N PRO A 127 -4.95 11.20 21.69
CA PRO A 127 -5.68 12.26 20.99
C PRO A 127 -5.88 11.93 19.51
N TYR A 128 -4.96 11.16 18.93
CA TYR A 128 -5.06 10.67 17.57
C TYR A 128 -6.24 9.71 17.38
N ARG A 129 -6.48 8.77 18.31
CA ARG A 129 -7.65 7.88 18.25
C ARG A 129 -8.94 8.66 18.44
N HIS A 130 -9.01 9.56 19.41
CA HIS A 130 -10.20 10.40 19.63
C HIS A 130 -10.58 11.23 18.40
N LEU A 131 -9.61 11.83 17.70
CA LEU A 131 -9.90 12.57 16.46
C LEU A 131 -10.57 11.68 15.39
N ILE A 132 -10.15 10.42 15.25
CA ILE A 132 -10.76 9.47 14.31
C ILE A 132 -12.16 9.07 14.79
N GLU A 133 -12.33 8.79 16.09
CA GLU A 133 -13.64 8.48 16.67
C GLU A 133 -14.66 9.60 16.41
N ASP A 134 -14.24 10.85 16.57
CA ASP A 134 -15.05 12.04 16.35
C ASP A 134 -15.37 12.23 14.86
N ALA A 135 -14.38 12.07 13.98
CA ALA A 135 -14.56 12.22 12.54
C ALA A 135 -15.60 11.23 11.97
N PHE A 136 -15.66 10.01 12.50
CA PHE A 136 -16.62 8.96 12.10
C PHE A 136 -17.84 8.84 13.03
N ALA A 137 -18.07 9.78 13.95
CA ALA A 137 -19.17 9.70 14.91
C ALA A 137 -20.54 9.60 14.20
N ASN A 138 -20.77 10.38 13.14
CA ASN A 138 -22.00 10.33 12.38
C ASN A 138 -22.22 8.99 11.66
N TYR A 139 -21.14 8.36 11.15
CA TYR A 139 -21.20 7.04 10.54
C TYR A 139 -21.62 5.99 11.56
N ARG A 140 -21.02 6.01 12.77
CA ARG A 140 -21.38 5.08 13.84
C ARG A 140 -22.80 5.26 14.33
N GLU A 141 -23.22 6.50 14.60
CA GLU A 141 -24.59 6.81 15.04
C GLU A 141 -25.61 6.31 14.01
N TRP A 142 -25.34 6.54 12.71
CA TRP A 142 -26.16 6.04 11.63
C TRP A 142 -26.21 4.51 11.58
N TRP A 143 -25.06 3.85 11.66
CA TRP A 143 -24.95 2.39 11.59
C TRP A 143 -25.69 1.72 12.76
N GLU A 144 -25.47 2.19 13.98
CA GLU A 144 -26.12 1.68 15.19
C GLU A 144 -27.64 1.88 15.12
N GLY A 145 -28.11 3.05 14.68
CA GLY A 145 -29.51 3.40 14.56
C GLY A 145 -30.26 2.73 13.40
N LEU A 146 -29.55 2.08 12.47
CA LEU A 146 -30.13 1.54 11.24
C LEU A 146 -31.04 0.32 11.51
N GLN A 147 -32.30 0.44 11.07
CA GLN A 147 -33.35 -0.58 11.22
C GLN A 147 -33.47 -1.46 9.96
N LEU A 148 -32.36 -2.09 9.57
CA LEU A 148 -32.34 -3.07 8.47
C LEU A 148 -31.80 -4.41 8.98
N PRO A 149 -32.13 -5.54 8.31
CA PRO A 149 -31.47 -6.81 8.58
C PRO A 149 -29.96 -6.64 8.50
N ARG A 150 -29.28 -6.90 9.62
CA ARG A 150 -27.83 -6.88 9.76
C ARG A 150 -27.39 -8.20 10.35
N LEU A 151 -26.14 -8.57 10.09
CA LEU A 151 -25.54 -9.70 10.80
C LEU A 151 -25.28 -9.29 12.25
N PRO A 152 -25.48 -10.20 13.21
CA PRO A 152 -25.11 -9.92 14.59
C PRO A 152 -23.60 -9.66 14.63
N GLU A 153 -23.24 -8.48 15.12
CA GLU A 153 -21.85 -8.17 15.41
C GLU A 153 -21.36 -9.13 16.49
N GLY A 154 -20.12 -9.62 16.33
CA GLY A 154 -19.50 -10.48 17.33
C GLY A 154 -19.32 -9.74 18.67
N THR A 155 -18.90 -10.47 19.70
CA THR A 155 -18.51 -9.87 20.99
C THR A 155 -17.14 -9.21 20.96
N ALA A 156 -16.43 -9.28 19.83
CA ALA A 156 -15.11 -8.70 19.66
C ALA A 156 -15.22 -7.18 19.49
N GLU A 157 -14.42 -6.44 20.25
CA GLU A 157 -14.37 -4.98 20.18
C GLU A 157 -13.53 -4.58 18.97
N ALA A 158 -14.19 -3.97 17.98
CA ALA A 158 -13.52 -3.50 16.78
C ALA A 158 -12.55 -2.36 17.10
N MET A 159 -11.39 -2.34 16.44
CA MET A 159 -10.36 -1.36 16.76
C MET A 159 -10.74 0.03 16.27
N LEU A 160 -11.18 0.21 15.01
CA LEU A 160 -11.55 1.50 14.43
C LEU A 160 -13.06 1.55 14.09
N PRO A 161 -13.66 2.75 13.93
CA PRO A 161 -15.03 2.89 13.47
C PRO A 161 -15.24 2.20 12.12
N GLY A 162 -16.19 1.28 12.05
CA GLY A 162 -16.50 0.52 10.83
C GLY A 162 -15.60 -0.70 10.57
N ASP A 163 -14.63 -1.00 11.45
CA ASP A 163 -14.03 -2.34 11.48
C ASP A 163 -15.09 -3.34 11.98
N PHE A 164 -15.15 -4.54 11.42
CA PHE A 164 -16.02 -5.61 11.92
C PHE A 164 -15.57 -6.98 11.42
N ALA A 165 -15.91 -8.04 12.15
CA ALA A 165 -15.90 -9.40 11.64
C ALA A 165 -17.22 -10.09 12.01
N VAL A 166 -17.92 -10.65 11.02
CA VAL A 166 -19.22 -11.31 11.22
C VAL A 166 -19.29 -12.63 10.46
N THR A 167 -20.08 -13.56 10.99
CA THR A 167 -20.34 -14.86 10.37
C THR A 167 -21.75 -14.88 9.79
N PHE A 168 -21.86 -15.13 8.48
CA PHE A 168 -23.12 -15.45 7.83
C PHE A 168 -23.28 -16.97 7.72
N GLN A 169 -24.34 -17.50 8.34
CA GLN A 169 -24.68 -18.93 8.30
C GLN A 169 -25.81 -19.16 7.29
N LYS A 170 -25.61 -20.07 6.34
CA LYS A 170 -26.66 -20.53 5.42
C LYS A 170 -26.55 -22.04 5.24
N GLY A 171 -27.57 -22.76 5.70
CA GLY A 171 -27.46 -24.22 5.83
C GLY A 171 -26.28 -24.57 6.74
N GLU A 172 -25.38 -25.42 6.25
CA GLU A 172 -24.15 -25.80 6.96
C GLU A 172 -22.98 -24.86 6.68
N LEU A 173 -23.05 -24.01 5.65
CA LEU A 173 -21.97 -23.10 5.29
C LEU A 173 -21.82 -21.93 6.27
N LYS A 174 -20.58 -21.72 6.73
CA LYS A 174 -20.13 -20.56 7.50
C LYS A 174 -19.32 -19.64 6.59
N ILE A 175 -19.85 -18.46 6.29
CA ILE A 175 -19.13 -17.45 5.52
C ILE A 175 -18.67 -16.33 6.45
N GLY A 176 -17.36 -16.08 6.49
CA GLY A 176 -16.79 -14.96 7.23
C GLY A 176 -16.83 -13.69 6.39
N ILE A 177 -17.15 -12.55 7.00
CA ILE A 177 -17.04 -11.24 6.37
C ILE A 177 -16.23 -10.34 7.29
N LEU A 178 -15.09 -9.89 6.81
CA LEU A 178 -14.19 -8.97 7.50
C LEU A 178 -14.24 -7.61 6.82
N GLY A 179 -14.61 -6.57 7.55
CA GLY A 179 -14.50 -5.18 7.11
C GLY A 179 -13.38 -4.47 7.87
N LEU A 180 -12.50 -3.78 7.14
CA LEU A 180 -11.45 -2.94 7.72
C LEU A 180 -11.55 -1.53 7.15
N ASN A 181 -11.63 -0.54 8.04
CA ASN A 181 -11.66 0.87 7.69
C ASN A 181 -10.26 1.28 7.20
N THR A 182 -10.11 1.44 5.89
CA THR A 182 -8.91 1.99 5.24
C THR A 182 -8.97 3.51 5.05
N ALA A 183 -10.09 4.14 5.38
CA ALA A 183 -10.33 5.57 5.16
C ALA A 183 -9.98 6.45 6.36
N PHE A 184 -9.71 5.83 7.53
CA PHE A 184 -9.52 6.56 8.78
C PHE A 184 -8.43 7.65 8.71
N LEU A 185 -7.37 7.43 7.93
CA LEU A 185 -6.26 8.39 7.81
C LEU A 185 -6.47 9.43 6.68
N GLN A 186 -7.52 9.29 5.85
CA GLN A 186 -7.81 10.22 4.76
C GLN A 186 -8.64 11.43 5.24
N LEU A 187 -8.13 12.10 6.26
CA LEU A 187 -8.79 13.22 6.92
C LEU A 187 -8.79 14.51 6.09
N LYS A 188 -8.00 14.57 5.01
CA LYS A 188 -7.98 15.66 4.02
C LYS A 188 -8.39 15.19 2.63
N GLY A 189 -8.92 16.11 1.82
CA GLY A 189 -9.41 15.80 0.47
C GLY A 189 -8.31 15.54 -0.55
N ASP A 190 -7.09 15.97 -0.27
CA ASP A 190 -5.92 15.99 -1.15
C ASP A 190 -4.79 15.08 -0.64
N MET A 191 -5.13 13.86 -0.24
CA MET A 191 -4.13 12.86 0.16
C MET A 191 -3.64 12.06 -1.05
N ASP A 192 -2.34 11.84 -1.11
CA ASP A 192 -1.69 11.11 -2.21
C ASP A 192 -1.93 9.59 -2.13
N GLU A 193 -1.91 8.94 -3.29
CA GLU A 193 -1.82 7.48 -3.37
C GLU A 193 -0.55 6.98 -2.64
N GLY A 194 -0.70 5.95 -1.80
CA GLY A 194 0.39 5.40 -0.99
C GLY A 194 0.57 6.09 0.37
N SER A 195 -0.38 6.92 0.80
CA SER A 195 -0.31 7.66 2.07
C SER A 195 -1.15 7.06 3.20
N LEU A 196 -2.03 6.10 2.89
CA LEU A 196 -2.98 5.54 3.85
C LEU A 196 -2.39 4.40 4.67
N ALA A 197 -2.96 4.17 5.84
CA ALA A 197 -2.54 3.10 6.73
C ALA A 197 -3.60 2.01 6.82
N LEU A 198 -3.11 0.82 7.12
CA LEU A 198 -3.84 -0.38 7.52
C LEU A 198 -2.87 -1.13 8.43
N ASN A 199 -3.37 -1.78 9.48
CA ASN A 199 -2.51 -2.53 10.38
C ASN A 199 -3.09 -3.87 10.80
N LEU A 200 -2.21 -4.84 11.02
CA LEU A 200 -2.56 -6.16 11.56
C LEU A 200 -3.40 -6.11 12.84
N ARG A 201 -3.18 -5.11 13.70
CA ARG A 201 -3.96 -4.92 14.93
C ARG A 201 -5.45 -4.76 14.65
N GLN A 202 -5.84 -4.12 13.55
CA GLN A 202 -7.25 -4.01 13.15
C GLN A 202 -7.82 -5.39 12.84
N PHE A 203 -7.11 -6.19 12.05
CA PHE A 203 -7.51 -7.56 11.67
C PHE A 203 -7.67 -8.44 12.91
N HIS A 204 -6.67 -8.46 13.79
CA HIS A 204 -6.75 -9.25 15.02
C HIS A 204 -7.89 -8.78 15.91
N ALA A 205 -8.03 -7.47 16.17
CA ALA A 205 -9.08 -6.95 17.04
C ALA A 205 -10.49 -7.28 16.52
N ALA A 206 -10.76 -7.03 15.24
CA ALA A 206 -12.05 -7.35 14.62
C ALA A 206 -12.40 -8.84 14.71
N CYS A 207 -11.39 -9.72 14.62
CA CYS A 207 -11.54 -11.17 14.67
C CYS A 207 -11.43 -11.79 16.08
N GLY A 208 -11.58 -11.02 17.15
CA GLY A 208 -11.54 -11.56 18.52
C GLY A 208 -10.13 -11.90 19.02
N GLY A 209 -9.11 -11.22 18.49
CA GLY A 209 -7.70 -11.35 18.85
C GLY A 209 -6.89 -12.26 17.93
N ASN A 210 -7.52 -13.14 17.16
CA ASN A 210 -6.85 -14.10 16.29
C ASN A 210 -7.49 -14.19 14.90
N GLY A 211 -7.09 -13.26 14.03
CA GLY A 211 -7.52 -13.21 12.63
C GLY A 211 -7.38 -14.52 11.86
N PRO A 212 -6.19 -15.14 11.81
CA PRO A 212 -6.00 -16.40 11.10
C PRO A 212 -6.90 -17.55 11.60
N GLU A 213 -7.08 -17.69 12.91
CA GLU A 213 -7.98 -18.70 13.48
C GLU A 213 -9.45 -18.42 13.14
N TRP A 214 -9.86 -17.15 13.20
CA TRP A 214 -11.19 -16.74 12.77
C TRP A 214 -11.44 -17.09 11.30
N VAL A 215 -10.50 -16.78 10.40
CA VAL A 215 -10.60 -17.14 8.97
C VAL A 215 -10.74 -18.65 8.78
N GLN A 216 -9.92 -19.44 9.47
CA GLN A 216 -9.97 -20.91 9.41
C GLN A 216 -11.30 -21.50 9.93
N GLY A 217 -12.01 -20.77 10.79
CA GLY A 217 -13.32 -21.17 11.31
C GLY A 217 -14.45 -21.13 10.27
N HIS A 218 -14.20 -20.62 9.06
CA HIS A 218 -15.19 -20.43 8.01
C HIS A 218 -14.91 -21.30 6.78
N ASP A 219 -15.95 -21.58 5.99
CA ASP A 219 -15.85 -22.25 4.68
C ASP A 219 -15.23 -21.33 3.63
N ALA A 220 -15.58 -20.04 3.67
CA ALA A 220 -14.99 -19.00 2.85
C ALA A 220 -15.08 -17.66 3.58
N CYS A 221 -14.16 -16.75 3.31
CA CYS A 221 -14.23 -15.38 3.81
C CYS A 221 -14.25 -14.35 2.68
N LEU A 222 -14.92 -13.22 2.93
CA LEU A 222 -14.86 -11.99 2.14
C LEU A 222 -14.11 -10.92 2.93
N LEU A 223 -13.21 -10.18 2.27
CA LEU A 223 -12.56 -9.00 2.82
C LEU A 223 -13.19 -7.75 2.21
N MET A 224 -13.48 -6.74 3.02
CA MET A 224 -14.04 -5.46 2.62
C MET A 224 -13.14 -4.32 3.09
N THR A 225 -12.73 -3.46 2.16
CA THR A 225 -12.10 -2.16 2.44
C THR A 225 -12.75 -1.11 1.54
N HIS A 226 -12.40 0.17 1.70
CA HIS A 226 -12.81 1.18 0.70
C HIS A 226 -11.72 1.41 -0.35
N HIS A 227 -10.45 1.45 0.07
CA HIS A 227 -9.34 1.81 -0.81
C HIS A 227 -8.69 0.60 -1.48
N PRO A 228 -8.15 0.75 -2.71
CA PRO A 228 -7.25 -0.22 -3.31
C PRO A 228 -5.92 -0.30 -2.54
N ALA A 229 -5.23 -1.44 -2.66
CA ALA A 229 -3.93 -1.67 -2.03
C ALA A 229 -2.85 -0.63 -2.44
N SER A 230 -2.99 -0.01 -3.61
CA SER A 230 -2.04 0.98 -4.11
C SER A 230 -2.08 2.30 -3.32
N TRP A 231 -3.21 2.61 -2.68
CA TRP A 231 -3.38 3.78 -1.81
C TRP A 231 -2.77 3.58 -0.41
N LEU A 232 -2.52 2.34 -0.02
CA LEU A 232 -1.85 2.02 1.23
C LEU A 232 -0.35 2.29 1.12
N ARG A 233 0.23 2.79 2.21
CA ARG A 233 1.67 2.86 2.43
C ARG A 233 2.33 1.50 2.24
N PRO A 234 3.62 1.45 1.87
CA PRO A 234 4.33 0.19 1.65
C PRO A 234 4.19 -0.81 2.81
N GLU A 235 4.28 -0.35 4.06
CA GLU A 235 4.17 -1.19 5.25
C GLU A 235 2.74 -1.73 5.42
N ALA A 236 1.74 -0.87 5.23
CA ALA A 236 0.32 -1.24 5.29
C ALA A 236 -0.08 -2.21 4.16
N ARG A 237 0.52 -2.07 2.98
CA ARG A 237 0.37 -3.02 1.87
C ARG A 237 1.02 -4.35 2.19
N ASN A 238 2.18 -4.34 2.84
CA ASN A 238 2.82 -5.56 3.31
C ASN A 238 1.97 -6.27 4.38
N ASP A 239 1.36 -5.53 5.31
CA ASP A 239 0.40 -6.09 6.27
C ASP A 239 -0.82 -6.69 5.54
N LEU A 240 -1.40 -5.96 4.58
CA LEU A 240 -2.54 -6.46 3.79
C LEU A 240 -2.21 -7.75 3.05
N GLU A 241 -1.10 -7.77 2.32
CA GLU A 241 -0.80 -8.86 1.38
C GLU A 241 -0.06 -10.03 2.06
N GLY A 242 0.84 -9.72 3.00
CA GLY A 242 1.71 -10.68 3.66
C GLY A 242 1.09 -11.34 4.88
N GLU A 243 0.11 -10.71 5.53
CA GLU A 243 -0.32 -11.12 6.87
C GLU A 243 -1.85 -11.17 7.04
N ILE A 244 -2.60 -10.20 6.48
CA ILE A 244 -4.08 -10.20 6.53
C ILE A 244 -4.64 -11.12 5.45
N HIS A 245 -4.44 -10.80 4.17
CA HIS A 245 -4.83 -11.63 3.02
C HIS A 245 -3.77 -12.71 2.74
N TYR A 246 -3.33 -13.39 3.80
CA TYR A 246 -2.37 -14.48 3.73
C TYR A 246 -2.85 -15.68 4.57
N PRO A 247 -2.68 -16.92 4.07
CA PRO A 247 -2.34 -17.26 2.68
C PRO A 247 -3.40 -16.74 1.68
N PRO A 248 -3.14 -16.69 0.36
CA PRO A 248 -4.09 -16.16 -0.64
C PRO A 248 -5.52 -16.73 -0.55
N GLU A 249 -5.64 -17.96 -0.07
CA GLU A 249 -6.88 -18.70 0.16
C GLU A 249 -7.71 -18.18 1.34
N SER A 250 -7.13 -17.37 2.22
CA SER A 250 -7.80 -16.80 3.41
C SER A 250 -9.08 -16.05 3.05
N PHE A 251 -9.08 -15.33 1.93
CA PHE A 251 -10.26 -14.64 1.43
C PHE A 251 -10.53 -15.03 -0.02
N ALA A 252 -11.77 -15.47 -0.28
CA ALA A 252 -12.25 -15.80 -1.62
C ALA A 252 -12.26 -14.59 -2.54
N LEU A 253 -12.56 -13.41 -1.97
CA LEU A 253 -12.61 -12.15 -2.69
C LEU A 253 -12.39 -10.96 -1.74
N HIS A 254 -11.60 -9.98 -2.19
CA HIS A 254 -11.46 -8.67 -1.56
C HIS A 254 -12.28 -7.63 -2.34
N LEU A 255 -13.32 -7.09 -1.70
CA LEU A 255 -14.22 -6.06 -2.23
C LEU A 255 -13.75 -4.66 -1.79
N PHE A 256 -13.68 -3.70 -2.71
CA PHE A 256 -13.41 -2.29 -2.39
C PHE A 256 -13.94 -1.33 -3.45
N GLY A 257 -13.87 -0.02 -3.20
CA GLY A 257 -14.44 1.05 -4.05
C GLY A 257 -13.42 2.11 -4.46
N HIS A 258 -13.77 3.39 -4.24
CA HIS A 258 -12.92 4.58 -4.31
C HIS A 258 -12.55 5.08 -5.72
N MET A 259 -12.19 4.17 -6.64
CA MET A 259 -11.72 4.57 -7.98
C MET A 259 -12.87 4.77 -8.99
N HIS A 260 -14.12 4.53 -8.59
CA HIS A 260 -15.37 4.71 -9.34
C HIS A 260 -15.56 3.88 -10.63
N GLU A 261 -14.55 3.15 -11.08
CA GLU A 261 -14.59 2.26 -12.23
C GLU A 261 -14.43 0.82 -11.78
N ALA A 262 -15.17 -0.12 -12.37
CA ALA A 262 -15.01 -1.51 -12.02
C ALA A 262 -13.66 -2.08 -12.50
N ASP A 263 -13.08 -2.96 -11.68
CA ASP A 263 -11.91 -3.78 -12.02
C ASP A 263 -12.00 -5.13 -11.30
N LEU A 264 -11.67 -6.21 -12.01
CA LEU A 264 -11.48 -7.53 -11.43
C LEU A 264 -10.06 -7.97 -11.73
N SER A 265 -9.28 -8.17 -10.67
CA SER A 265 -7.89 -8.62 -10.79
C SER A 265 -7.63 -9.86 -9.93
N ALA A 266 -6.74 -10.71 -10.46
CA ALA A 266 -6.23 -11.89 -9.78
C ALA A 266 -4.69 -11.83 -9.81
N LEU A 267 -4.06 -11.91 -8.64
CA LEU A 267 -2.60 -11.82 -8.51
C LEU A 267 -2.04 -13.11 -7.89
N SER A 268 -1.15 -13.77 -8.63
CA SER A 268 -0.31 -14.87 -8.14
C SER A 268 1.14 -14.39 -8.03
N VAL A 269 1.78 -14.70 -6.90
CA VAL A 269 3.19 -14.36 -6.63
C VAL A 269 3.95 -15.66 -6.37
N GLY A 270 5.11 -15.84 -7.02
CA GLY A 270 5.98 -17.01 -6.79
C GLY A 270 5.35 -18.36 -7.15
N GLY A 271 4.31 -18.39 -7.98
CA GLY A 271 3.55 -19.61 -8.33
C GLY A 271 2.52 -20.04 -7.28
N GLY A 272 2.24 -19.21 -6.27
CA GLY A 272 1.20 -19.46 -5.28
C GLY A 272 -0.22 -19.24 -5.83
N SER A 273 -1.23 -19.50 -5.00
CA SER A 273 -2.64 -19.26 -5.33
C SER A 273 -2.93 -17.78 -5.57
N GLU A 274 -4.00 -17.52 -6.33
CA GLU A 274 -4.41 -16.17 -6.71
C GLU A 274 -5.15 -15.45 -5.57
N ARG A 275 -4.76 -14.21 -5.27
CA ARG A 275 -5.60 -13.26 -4.53
C ARG A 275 -6.51 -12.55 -5.50
N ARG A 276 -7.82 -12.59 -5.25
CA ARG A 276 -8.84 -11.95 -6.10
C ARG A 276 -9.33 -10.66 -5.47
N ARG A 277 -9.45 -9.64 -6.30
CA ARG A 277 -9.81 -8.26 -5.94
C ARG A 277 -10.89 -7.77 -6.88
N LEU A 278 -11.99 -7.28 -6.33
CA LEU A 278 -13.08 -6.66 -7.07
C LEU A 278 -13.25 -5.21 -6.60
N GLN A 279 -12.82 -4.30 -7.47
CA GLN A 279 -13.12 -2.88 -7.35
C GLN A 279 -14.53 -2.63 -7.89
N GLY A 280 -15.41 -2.07 -7.05
CA GLY A 280 -16.76 -1.71 -7.43
C GLY A 280 -16.77 -0.47 -8.32
N THR A 281 -17.69 -0.46 -9.28
CA THR A 281 -18.02 0.78 -9.99
C THR A 281 -18.90 1.65 -9.08
N ALA A 282 -18.79 2.97 -9.21
CA ALA A 282 -19.60 3.85 -8.39
C ALA A 282 -21.09 3.65 -8.67
N LEU A 283 -21.89 3.56 -7.61
CA LEU A 283 -23.34 3.49 -7.73
C LEU A 283 -23.88 4.80 -8.31
N PHE A 284 -23.23 5.92 -7.99
CA PHE A 284 -23.48 7.20 -8.63
C PHE A 284 -22.24 8.10 -8.60
N SER A 285 -21.85 8.65 -9.75
CA SER A 285 -20.81 9.67 -9.82
C SER A 285 -21.20 10.89 -10.67
N GLN A 286 -20.58 12.04 -10.38
CA GLN A 286 -20.67 13.23 -11.22
C GLN A 286 -19.77 13.12 -12.46
N GLU A 287 -20.05 13.95 -13.48
CA GLU A 287 -19.14 14.13 -14.62
C GLU A 287 -17.81 14.69 -14.11
N GLY A 288 -16.69 14.15 -14.59
CA GLY A 288 -15.35 14.63 -14.24
C GLY A 288 -14.59 13.75 -13.24
N TRP A 289 -15.24 12.74 -12.66
CA TRP A 289 -14.69 11.93 -11.57
C TRP A 289 -13.95 10.66 -12.03
N THR A 290 -13.92 10.37 -13.33
CA THR A 290 -13.16 9.25 -13.90
C THR A 290 -11.86 9.76 -14.54
N LYS A 291 -10.78 8.97 -14.46
CA LYS A 291 -9.46 9.31 -15.04
C LYS A 291 -9.43 9.18 -16.57
N ILE A 292 -10.36 8.44 -17.17
CA ILE A 292 -10.35 8.07 -18.59
C ILE A 292 -11.27 8.98 -19.42
N ASP A 293 -12.46 9.32 -18.92
CA ASP A 293 -13.37 10.24 -19.60
C ASP A 293 -14.10 11.13 -18.59
N SER A 294 -13.49 12.29 -18.34
CA SER A 294 -14.01 13.33 -17.44
C SER A 294 -15.36 13.93 -17.88
N ARG A 295 -15.99 13.42 -18.95
CA ARG A 295 -17.31 13.86 -19.44
C ARG A 295 -18.41 12.83 -19.23
N GLN A 296 -18.11 11.66 -18.66
CA GLN A 296 -19.10 10.60 -18.44
C GLN A 296 -19.34 10.33 -16.96
N ARG A 297 -20.62 10.17 -16.60
CA ARG A 297 -21.05 9.69 -15.28
C ARG A 297 -20.95 8.17 -15.25
N THR A 298 -20.44 7.64 -14.15
CA THR A 298 -20.51 6.21 -13.85
C THR A 298 -21.65 5.93 -12.88
N CYS A 299 -22.36 4.84 -13.15
CA CYS A 299 -23.41 4.30 -12.31
C CYS A 299 -23.40 2.80 -12.56
N GLY A 300 -23.36 1.98 -11.53
CA GLY A 300 -23.40 0.55 -11.67
C GLY A 300 -23.21 -0.18 -10.35
N TYR A 301 -23.04 -1.49 -10.44
CA TYR A 301 -22.89 -2.36 -9.29
C TYR A 301 -22.43 -3.74 -9.76
N THR A 302 -22.13 -4.66 -8.83
CA THR A 302 -21.89 -6.06 -9.18
C THR A 302 -22.71 -6.97 -8.28
N LEU A 303 -23.48 -7.89 -8.87
CA LEU A 303 -24.00 -9.04 -8.13
C LEU A 303 -22.97 -10.18 -8.25
N GLY A 304 -22.65 -10.84 -7.15
CA GLY A 304 -21.72 -11.96 -7.11
C GLY A 304 -22.34 -13.21 -6.48
N SER A 305 -21.82 -14.37 -6.87
CA SER A 305 -22.20 -15.66 -6.28
C SER A 305 -20.95 -16.46 -5.96
N LEU A 306 -20.83 -16.88 -4.69
CA LEU A 306 -19.95 -17.97 -4.28
C LEU A 306 -20.78 -19.25 -4.28
N SER A 307 -20.35 -20.24 -5.05
CA SER A 307 -21.06 -21.51 -5.20
C SER A 307 -20.20 -22.65 -4.68
N PHE A 308 -20.83 -23.61 -3.99
CA PHE A 308 -20.17 -24.72 -3.32
C PHE A 308 -20.81 -26.04 -3.74
N ASP A 309 -19.98 -26.96 -4.23
CA ASP A 309 -20.38 -28.32 -4.61
C ASP A 309 -19.28 -29.35 -4.31
N GLN A 310 -19.46 -30.59 -4.77
CA GLN A 310 -18.49 -31.67 -4.57
C GLN A 310 -17.16 -31.45 -5.30
N ALA A 311 -17.15 -30.63 -6.37
CA ALA A 311 -15.95 -30.31 -7.14
C ALA A 311 -15.16 -29.13 -6.55
N GLY A 312 -15.76 -28.37 -5.64
CA GLY A 312 -15.10 -27.31 -4.88
C GLY A 312 -15.95 -26.05 -4.79
N ALA A 313 -15.30 -24.90 -4.80
CA ALA A 313 -15.96 -23.62 -4.79
C ALA A 313 -15.70 -22.82 -6.07
N GLY A 314 -16.65 -21.97 -6.45
CA GLY A 314 -16.55 -21.12 -7.62
C GLY A 314 -17.15 -19.74 -7.41
N LEU A 315 -16.52 -18.74 -8.00
CA LEU A 315 -16.98 -17.34 -8.05
C LEU A 315 -17.60 -17.03 -9.41
N GLN A 316 -18.78 -16.42 -9.41
CA GLN A 316 -19.41 -15.88 -10.61
C GLN A 316 -19.89 -14.46 -10.36
N LEU A 317 -19.71 -13.56 -11.33
CA LEU A 317 -20.05 -12.14 -11.20
C LEU A 317 -20.96 -11.67 -12.34
N TRP A 318 -21.93 -10.81 -12.02
CA TRP A 318 -22.83 -10.11 -12.94
C TRP A 318 -22.56 -8.60 -12.82
N PRO A 319 -21.48 -8.10 -13.46
CA PRO A 319 -21.11 -6.70 -13.39
C PRO A 319 -22.05 -5.83 -14.23
N ARG A 320 -22.44 -4.69 -13.67
CA ARG A 320 -23.40 -3.77 -14.28
C ARG A 320 -22.84 -2.37 -14.38
N LYS A 321 -23.08 -1.73 -15.52
CA LYS A 321 -22.72 -0.35 -15.80
C LYS A 321 -23.84 0.34 -16.58
N ALA A 322 -24.16 1.57 -16.21
CA ALA A 322 -25.08 2.42 -16.93
C ALA A 322 -24.43 2.86 -18.24
N LEU A 323 -25.10 2.58 -19.35
CA LEU A 323 -24.68 2.98 -20.69
C LEU A 323 -25.72 3.90 -21.31
N ARG A 324 -25.26 4.89 -22.06
CA ARG A 324 -26.14 5.78 -22.81
C ARG A 324 -26.43 5.19 -24.17
N GLY A 325 -27.68 4.76 -24.39
CA GLY A 325 -28.12 4.23 -25.69
C GLY A 325 -28.27 5.32 -26.77
N ALA A 326 -28.40 4.89 -28.04
CA ALA A 326 -28.56 5.79 -29.20
C ALA A 326 -29.75 6.77 -29.06
N GLY A 327 -30.81 6.36 -28.36
CA GLY A 327 -31.96 7.22 -28.01
C GLY A 327 -31.70 8.23 -26.88
N ARG A 328 -30.45 8.42 -26.45
CA ARG A 328 -30.01 9.27 -25.32
C ARG A 328 -30.55 8.87 -23.94
N ASN A 329 -31.21 7.71 -23.84
CA ASN A 329 -31.66 7.12 -22.58
C ASN A 329 -30.49 6.40 -21.89
N TRP A 330 -30.44 6.55 -20.57
CA TRP A 330 -29.57 5.75 -19.71
C TRP A 330 -30.25 4.44 -19.37
N ASP A 331 -29.49 3.35 -19.47
CA ASP A 331 -29.94 1.99 -19.17
C ASP A 331 -28.79 1.24 -18.48
N ILE A 332 -29.09 0.38 -17.51
CA ILE A 332 -28.07 -0.42 -16.82
C ILE A 332 -27.92 -1.73 -17.59
N LYS A 333 -26.68 -2.03 -17.98
CA LYS A 333 -26.33 -3.18 -18.82
C LYS A 333 -25.12 -3.90 -18.28
N VAL A 334 -24.87 -5.09 -18.82
CA VAL A 334 -23.63 -5.85 -18.58
C VAL A 334 -22.41 -5.00 -18.94
N ASP A 335 -21.42 -4.97 -18.05
CA ASP A 335 -20.14 -4.31 -18.29
C ASP A 335 -19.20 -5.19 -19.12
N HIS A 336 -19.34 -5.14 -20.45
CA HIS A 336 -18.44 -5.80 -21.40
C HIS A 336 -17.10 -5.08 -21.60
N GLU A 337 -16.93 -3.86 -21.06
CA GLU A 337 -15.68 -3.10 -21.21
C GLU A 337 -14.65 -3.56 -20.18
N ARG A 338 -15.10 -3.89 -18.96
CA ARG A 338 -14.23 -4.26 -17.83
C ARG A 338 -14.19 -5.75 -17.53
N PHE A 339 -15.15 -6.53 -18.04
CA PHE A 339 -15.25 -7.95 -17.74
C PHE A 339 -15.40 -8.81 -19.00
N GLU A 340 -14.75 -9.97 -18.98
CA GLU A 340 -14.95 -10.98 -20.01
C GLU A 340 -16.24 -11.77 -19.72
N ILE A 341 -17.27 -11.49 -20.51
CA ILE A 341 -18.59 -12.12 -20.39
C ILE A 341 -18.83 -12.99 -21.65
N PRO A 342 -19.23 -14.27 -21.49
CA PRO A 342 -19.59 -15.11 -22.62
C PRO A 342 -20.65 -14.48 -23.52
N LYS A 343 -20.56 -14.71 -24.82
CA LYS A 343 -21.48 -14.13 -25.81
C LYS A 343 -22.95 -14.46 -25.46
N GLY A 344 -23.76 -13.41 -25.29
CA GLY A 344 -25.18 -13.54 -24.93
C GLY A 344 -25.44 -13.91 -23.47
N GLY A 345 -24.39 -13.95 -22.65
CA GLY A 345 -24.49 -14.16 -21.20
C GLY A 345 -24.55 -12.84 -20.42
N GLU A 346 -24.97 -12.97 -19.17
CA GLU A 346 -25.14 -11.87 -18.22
C GLU A 346 -24.06 -11.85 -17.12
N ALA A 347 -23.22 -12.90 -17.08
CA ALA A 347 -22.28 -13.19 -16.00
C ALA A 347 -20.95 -13.71 -16.52
N THR A 348 -19.89 -13.55 -15.73
CA THR A 348 -18.60 -14.19 -16.00
C THR A 348 -18.75 -15.72 -16.05
N ARG A 349 -17.75 -16.40 -16.59
CA ARG A 349 -17.59 -17.83 -16.33
C ARG A 349 -17.40 -18.06 -14.82
N ILE A 350 -17.77 -19.24 -14.34
CA ILE A 350 -17.47 -19.64 -12.96
C ILE A 350 -15.95 -19.78 -12.84
N MET A 351 -15.36 -18.98 -11.97
CA MET A 351 -13.93 -18.99 -11.67
C MET A 351 -13.69 -19.91 -10.47
N PRO A 352 -12.87 -20.97 -10.60
CA PRO A 352 -12.62 -21.89 -9.51
C PRO A 352 -11.87 -21.20 -8.36
N LEU A 353 -12.30 -21.45 -7.14
CA LEU A 353 -11.71 -20.93 -5.91
C LEU A 353 -10.96 -22.02 -5.16
N ARG A 354 -9.80 -21.65 -4.61
CA ARG A 354 -9.15 -22.41 -3.54
C ARG A 354 -9.53 -21.75 -2.22
N LEU A 355 -9.99 -22.57 -1.29
CA LEU A 355 -10.46 -22.16 0.02
C LEU A 355 -9.49 -22.66 1.11
N PRO A 356 -9.54 -22.11 2.33
CA PRO A 356 -8.69 -22.55 3.43
C PRO A 356 -8.94 -24.03 3.74
N GLU A 357 -7.89 -24.77 4.06
CA GLU A 357 -8.05 -26.12 4.62
C GLU A 357 -8.64 -26.00 6.03
N LYS A 358 -9.82 -26.61 6.25
CA LYS A 358 -10.38 -26.76 7.60
C LYS A 358 -9.59 -27.82 8.35
N ASN A 359 -9.06 -27.47 9.52
CA ASN A 359 -8.56 -28.48 10.45
C ASN A 359 -9.74 -29.37 10.88
N ALA A 360 -9.77 -30.62 10.42
CA ALA A 360 -10.69 -31.62 10.93
C ALA A 360 -10.45 -31.76 12.44
N GLY A 361 -11.46 -31.44 13.25
CA GLY A 361 -11.32 -31.30 14.69
C GLY A 361 -10.62 -32.50 15.35
N SER A 362 -9.55 -32.23 16.11
CA SER A 362 -9.10 -33.16 17.13
C SER A 362 -9.93 -32.93 18.40
N ALA A 363 -11.01 -33.68 18.53
CA ALA A 363 -11.55 -34.02 19.84
C ALA A 363 -10.53 -34.91 20.54
N GLY A 364 -9.60 -34.28 21.25
CA GLY A 364 -8.60 -34.93 22.05
C GLY A 364 -7.82 -33.86 22.80
N SER A 365 -8.13 -33.67 24.07
CA SER A 365 -7.23 -32.92 24.96
C SER A 365 -5.82 -33.44 24.73
N PRO A 366 -4.82 -32.59 24.42
CA PRO A 366 -3.47 -33.08 24.26
C PRO A 366 -3.04 -33.66 25.62
N PRO A 367 -2.30 -34.79 25.65
CA PRO A 367 -1.63 -35.18 26.88
C PRO A 367 -0.70 -34.02 27.29
N PRO A 368 -0.34 -33.87 28.57
CA PRO A 368 0.60 -32.84 28.97
C PRO A 368 1.93 -33.13 28.28
N VAL A 369 2.18 -32.44 27.16
CA VAL A 369 3.46 -32.52 26.45
C VAL A 369 4.40 -31.66 27.26
N GLY A 370 5.17 -32.33 28.10
CA GLY A 370 6.33 -31.75 28.75
C GLY A 370 7.17 -31.03 27.71
N VAL A 371 7.56 -29.81 28.05
CA VAL A 371 8.47 -28.95 27.30
C VAL A 371 9.66 -29.78 26.82
N ARG A 372 9.65 -30.14 25.55
CA ARG A 372 10.85 -30.47 24.81
C ARG A 372 11.13 -29.30 23.87
N PRO A 373 12.35 -28.74 23.89
CA PRO A 373 12.70 -27.60 23.07
C PRO A 373 12.52 -27.97 21.59
N ALA A 374 11.88 -27.07 20.84
CA ALA A 374 11.72 -27.22 19.40
C ALA A 374 13.10 -27.45 18.73
N PRO A 375 13.20 -28.34 17.74
CA PRO A 375 14.39 -28.40 16.91
C PRO A 375 14.51 -27.06 16.18
N ALA A 376 15.68 -26.43 16.31
CA ALA A 376 15.94 -25.11 15.74
C ALA A 376 15.57 -25.09 14.26
N ALA A 377 14.61 -24.24 13.91
CA ALA A 377 14.33 -23.91 12.52
C ALA A 377 15.62 -23.35 11.92
N THR A 378 16.26 -24.12 11.04
CA THR A 378 17.31 -23.61 10.18
C THR A 378 16.66 -22.65 9.18
N ARG A 379 16.57 -21.37 9.60
CA ARG A 379 16.42 -20.24 8.68
C ARG A 379 17.38 -20.47 7.52
N ARG A 380 16.87 -20.58 6.29
CA ARG A 380 17.72 -20.33 5.12
C ARG A 380 18.23 -18.90 5.28
N LYS A 381 19.48 -18.75 5.70
CA LYS A 381 20.15 -17.46 5.72
C LYS A 381 20.42 -17.09 4.26
N TYR A 382 19.76 -16.04 3.79
CA TYR A 382 20.17 -15.39 2.56
C TYR A 382 21.33 -14.45 2.92
N ALA A 383 22.42 -14.52 2.17
CA ALA A 383 23.60 -13.70 2.43
C ALA A 383 23.41 -12.20 2.10
N GLY A 384 22.44 -11.88 1.23
CA GLY A 384 21.95 -10.52 1.01
C GLY A 384 20.62 -10.34 1.74
N LEU A 385 20.53 -9.31 2.58
CA LEU A 385 19.27 -8.90 3.18
C LEU A 385 18.51 -8.01 2.19
N VAL A 386 17.18 -8.07 2.25
CA VAL A 386 16.33 -7.00 1.71
C VAL A 386 16.76 -5.71 2.40
N GLY A 387 17.42 -4.84 1.64
CA GLY A 387 17.92 -3.57 2.13
C GLY A 387 16.87 -2.47 2.01
N PRO A 388 17.29 -1.21 2.13
CA PRO A 388 16.39 -0.06 2.11
C PRO A 388 15.64 0.06 0.79
N ALA A 389 14.35 0.42 0.80
CA ALA A 389 13.54 0.46 -0.41
C ALA A 389 13.94 1.60 -1.37
N ASN A 390 14.55 2.66 -0.86
CA ASN A 390 14.94 3.83 -1.64
C ASN A 390 16.11 4.57 -0.99
N PHE A 391 16.63 5.57 -1.70
CA PHE A 391 17.76 6.40 -1.24
C PHE A 391 17.49 7.10 0.11
N ARG A 392 16.25 7.50 0.39
CA ARG A 392 15.89 8.20 1.63
C ARG A 392 15.98 7.28 2.84
N GLU A 393 15.60 6.02 2.70
CA GLU A 393 15.80 5.03 3.75
C GLU A 393 17.28 4.69 3.96
N VAL A 394 18.08 4.63 2.88
CA VAL A 394 19.54 4.49 3.02
C VAL A 394 20.10 5.67 3.81
N HIS A 395 19.66 6.90 3.53
CA HIS A 395 20.06 8.10 4.28
C HIS A 395 19.69 8.03 5.76
N ASN A 396 18.46 7.63 6.08
CA ASN A 396 18.01 7.49 7.47
C ASN A 396 18.85 6.45 8.23
N LEU A 397 19.11 5.31 7.61
CA LEU A 397 19.95 4.26 8.19
C LEU A 397 21.40 4.70 8.33
N LEU A 398 21.95 5.43 7.35
CA LEU A 398 23.28 6.03 7.47
C LEU A 398 23.32 6.98 8.65
N ALA A 399 22.36 7.90 8.78
CA ALA A 399 22.29 8.83 9.90
C ALA A 399 22.22 8.09 11.25
N GLU A 400 21.43 7.03 11.37
CA GLU A 400 21.37 6.19 12.57
C GLU A 400 22.71 5.48 12.83
N LEU A 401 23.28 4.82 11.82
CA LEU A 401 24.55 4.09 11.92
C LEU A 401 25.69 5.00 12.39
N LEU A 402 25.77 6.22 11.86
CA LEU A 402 26.81 7.19 12.21
C LEU A 402 26.71 7.67 13.68
N THR A 403 25.56 7.50 14.34
CA THR A 403 25.42 7.77 15.78
C THR A 403 25.83 6.59 16.67
N LYS A 404 26.01 5.38 16.12
CA LYS A 404 26.33 4.19 16.93
C LYS A 404 27.76 4.24 17.46
N SER A 405 27.93 3.85 18.73
CA SER A 405 29.20 3.94 19.45
C SER A 405 30.23 2.89 19.00
N ASP A 406 29.80 1.79 18.37
CA ASP A 406 30.60 0.64 17.95
C ASP A 406 31.39 0.83 16.63
N LEU A 407 31.11 1.87 15.85
CA LEU A 407 31.93 2.25 14.69
C LEU A 407 33.28 2.84 15.12
N GLN A 408 34.37 2.46 14.44
CA GLN A 408 35.69 3.00 14.75
C GLN A 408 35.89 4.37 14.11
N SER A 409 36.41 5.34 14.86
CA SER A 409 36.74 6.67 14.32
C SER A 409 38.16 6.65 13.70
N PRO A 410 38.39 7.20 12.49
CA PRO A 410 37.40 7.85 11.63
C PRO A 410 36.48 6.84 10.91
N VAL A 411 35.19 7.16 10.81
CA VAL A 411 34.22 6.39 10.02
C VAL A 411 34.35 6.79 8.57
N ARG A 412 34.64 5.82 7.69
CA ARG A 412 34.84 6.06 6.26
C ARG A 412 33.59 5.72 5.48
N ILE A 413 33.16 6.61 4.61
CA ILE A 413 31.96 6.44 3.79
C ILE A 413 32.36 6.62 2.33
N LYS A 414 32.19 5.55 1.55
CA LYS A 414 32.36 5.56 0.09
C LYS A 414 30.98 5.56 -0.55
N ASN A 415 30.71 6.55 -1.38
CA ASN A 415 29.43 6.69 -2.06
C ASN A 415 29.63 6.71 -3.58
N ILE A 416 28.98 5.79 -4.29
CA ILE A 416 28.83 5.85 -5.75
C ILE A 416 27.45 6.44 -5.99
N ALA A 417 27.42 7.71 -6.37
CA ALA A 417 26.22 8.44 -6.72
C ALA A 417 26.02 8.49 -8.24
N LEU A 418 24.77 8.64 -8.65
CA LEU A 418 24.39 8.86 -10.04
C LEU A 418 24.59 10.33 -10.39
N ASP A 419 23.51 11.09 -10.61
CA ASP A 419 23.57 12.52 -10.93
C ASP A 419 23.57 13.45 -9.71
N MET A 420 23.62 12.88 -8.50
CA MET A 420 23.64 13.61 -7.22
C MET A 420 22.39 14.44 -6.91
N GLU A 421 21.26 14.27 -7.63
CA GLU A 421 20.05 15.06 -7.42
C GLU A 421 19.54 14.98 -5.96
N MET A 422 19.25 13.77 -5.49
CA MET A 422 18.77 13.53 -4.13
C MET A 422 19.92 13.44 -3.13
N THR A 423 21.04 12.83 -3.54
CA THR A 423 22.19 12.56 -2.67
C THR A 423 22.84 13.82 -2.14
N TRP A 424 23.01 14.84 -3.00
CA TRP A 424 23.68 16.06 -2.58
C TRP A 424 22.88 16.85 -1.55
N ALA A 425 21.58 17.04 -1.79
CA ALA A 425 20.72 17.79 -0.88
C ALA A 425 20.76 17.20 0.54
N LEU A 426 20.67 15.88 0.64
CA LEU A 426 20.68 15.19 1.92
C LEU A 426 22.06 15.20 2.60
N ILE A 427 23.16 15.06 1.86
CA ILE A 427 24.51 15.21 2.43
C ILE A 427 24.70 16.63 2.96
N ARG A 428 24.37 17.64 2.14
CA ARG A 428 24.53 19.06 2.46
C ARG A 428 23.70 19.48 3.66
N ASP A 429 22.42 19.14 3.67
CA ASP A 429 21.46 19.67 4.63
C ASP A 429 21.42 18.88 5.93
N ASP A 430 21.70 17.57 5.90
CA ASP A 430 21.58 16.71 7.09
C ASP A 430 22.91 16.18 7.61
N ILE A 431 23.85 15.81 6.75
CA ILE A 431 25.11 15.20 7.21
C ILE A 431 26.14 16.28 7.53
N MET A 432 26.35 17.23 6.62
CA MET A 432 27.36 18.29 6.75
C MET A 432 26.96 19.37 7.75
N SER A 433 25.67 19.54 8.02
CA SER A 433 25.14 20.52 8.97
C SER A 433 25.26 20.11 10.44
N ARG A 434 25.61 18.84 10.70
CA ARG A 434 25.68 18.27 12.06
C ARG A 434 27.12 18.19 12.55
N ARG A 435 27.30 18.38 13.86
CA ARG A 435 28.55 18.06 14.53
C ARG A 435 28.54 16.60 14.97
N TRP A 436 29.45 15.82 14.42
CA TRP A 436 29.54 14.40 14.75
C TRP A 436 30.47 14.16 15.95
N GLY A 437 30.07 13.23 16.82
CA GLY A 437 30.89 12.78 17.96
C GLY A 437 32.14 11.98 17.54
N LYS A 438 32.28 11.68 16.25
CA LYS A 438 33.39 10.95 15.62
C LYS A 438 33.82 11.69 14.36
N ARG A 439 35.07 11.49 13.92
CA ARG A 439 35.52 12.00 12.62
C ARG A 439 34.88 11.17 11.50
N LEU A 440 34.24 11.83 10.55
CA LEU A 440 33.69 11.21 9.35
C LEU A 440 34.57 11.56 8.14
N GLU A 441 34.86 10.58 7.30
CA GLU A 441 35.52 10.76 6.01
C GLU A 441 34.61 10.30 4.88
N TRP A 442 34.02 11.26 4.18
CA TRP A 442 33.07 11.01 3.11
C TRP A 442 33.70 11.22 1.74
N ARG A 443 33.66 10.18 0.90
CA ARG A 443 34.15 10.22 -0.49
C ARG A 443 33.04 9.83 -1.45
N THR A 444 32.72 10.72 -2.38
CA THR A 444 31.69 10.50 -3.39
C THR A 444 32.27 10.46 -4.80
N LEU A 445 31.94 9.40 -5.54
CA LEU A 445 32.03 9.36 -6.99
C LEU A 445 30.67 9.69 -7.59
N MET A 446 30.62 10.59 -8.56
CA MET A 446 29.42 10.87 -9.34
C MET A 446 29.70 10.80 -10.84
N VAL A 447 28.67 10.64 -11.67
CA VAL A 447 28.85 10.59 -13.13
C VAL A 447 29.28 11.95 -13.70
N ASP A 448 30.23 11.95 -14.64
CA ASP A 448 30.57 13.17 -15.39
C ASP A 448 29.47 13.44 -16.43
N GLY A 449 28.59 14.41 -16.14
CA GLY A 449 27.53 14.82 -17.05
C GLY A 449 28.02 15.36 -18.41
N ARG A 450 29.33 15.60 -18.60
CA ARG A 450 29.95 15.98 -19.88
C ARG A 450 30.46 14.79 -20.68
N ALA A 451 30.61 13.61 -20.06
CA ALA A 451 31.14 12.44 -20.73
C ALA A 451 30.20 11.93 -21.83
N LYS A 452 30.78 11.46 -22.93
CA LYS A 452 30.03 10.91 -24.07
C LYS A 452 29.16 9.72 -23.64
N ALA A 453 29.69 8.81 -22.82
CA ALA A 453 28.94 7.63 -22.36
C ALA A 453 27.71 8.02 -21.53
N ILE A 454 27.77 9.12 -20.77
CA ILE A 454 26.67 9.61 -19.93
C ILE A 454 25.65 10.42 -20.74
N THR A 455 26.11 11.32 -21.60
CA THR A 455 25.23 12.14 -22.46
C THR A 455 24.46 11.34 -23.51
N GLN A 456 24.95 10.15 -23.86
CA GLN A 456 24.29 9.25 -24.82
C GLN A 456 23.25 8.33 -24.17
N LEU A 457 23.12 8.32 -22.84
CA LEU A 457 22.01 7.65 -22.16
C LEU A 457 20.71 8.41 -22.45
N ARG A 458 19.97 7.99 -23.48
CA ARG A 458 18.66 8.55 -23.87
C ARG A 458 17.60 7.49 -23.71
N ASN A 459 16.76 7.58 -22.67
CA ASN A 459 15.49 6.86 -22.53
C ASN A 459 14.62 7.50 -21.43
N ALA A 460 13.28 7.49 -21.60
CA ALA A 460 12.35 7.80 -20.52
C ALA A 460 12.54 6.79 -19.37
N GLY A 461 12.81 7.28 -18.16
CA GLY A 461 13.01 6.44 -16.95
C GLY A 461 14.47 6.12 -16.57
N SER A 462 15.48 6.79 -17.15
CA SER A 462 16.86 6.74 -16.65
C SER A 462 16.97 7.36 -15.24
N LEU A 463 17.79 6.77 -14.37
CA LEU A 463 18.11 7.33 -13.05
C LEU A 463 19.16 8.46 -13.11
N ILE A 464 19.61 8.83 -14.31
CA ILE A 464 20.70 9.76 -14.54
C ILE A 464 20.23 10.88 -15.46
N SER A 465 20.34 12.11 -14.98
CA SER A 465 20.24 13.32 -15.78
C SER A 465 21.63 13.97 -15.97
N PRO A 466 22.20 13.95 -17.19
CA PRO A 466 23.49 14.60 -17.46
C PRO A 466 23.48 16.10 -17.16
N GLN A 467 22.33 16.76 -17.33
CA GLN A 467 22.16 18.17 -16.99
C GLN A 467 22.19 18.36 -15.47
N MET A 468 21.51 17.50 -14.72
CA MET A 468 21.51 17.55 -13.25
C MET A 468 22.90 17.28 -12.69
N ALA A 469 23.61 16.28 -13.20
CA ALA A 469 24.98 15.97 -12.79
C ALA A 469 25.91 17.18 -12.93
N ARG A 470 25.82 17.94 -14.04
CA ARG A 470 26.59 19.18 -14.21
C ARG A 470 26.19 20.27 -13.22
N ALA A 471 24.89 20.43 -12.96
CA ALA A 471 24.40 21.41 -12.00
C ALA A 471 24.88 21.09 -10.57
N ARG A 472 24.81 19.82 -10.16
CA ARG A 472 25.27 19.36 -8.85
C ARG A 472 26.78 19.50 -8.70
N GLU A 473 27.56 19.24 -9.76
CA GLU A 473 29.01 19.46 -9.73
C GLU A 473 29.36 20.92 -9.37
N THR A 474 28.73 21.89 -10.04
CA THR A 474 28.92 23.32 -9.75
C THR A 474 28.49 23.66 -8.33
N GLU A 475 27.30 23.22 -7.92
CA GLU A 475 26.78 23.51 -6.59
C GLU A 475 27.65 22.92 -5.46
N ILE A 476 28.15 21.70 -5.64
CA ILE A 476 29.06 21.05 -4.69
C ILE A 476 30.34 21.88 -4.51
N GLY A 477 30.96 22.29 -5.61
CA GLY A 477 32.17 23.12 -5.58
C GLY A 477 31.92 24.43 -4.84
N GLU A 478 30.92 25.21 -5.27
CA GLU A 478 30.59 26.51 -4.68
C GLU A 478 30.25 26.43 -3.20
N PHE A 479 29.43 25.44 -2.81
CA PHE A 479 29.05 25.25 -1.40
C PHE A 479 30.24 24.86 -0.54
N CYS A 480 31.06 23.90 -0.98
CA CYS A 480 32.18 23.41 -0.19
C CYS A 480 33.30 24.46 -0.07
N ASP A 481 33.54 25.26 -1.10
CA ASP A 481 34.49 26.38 -1.03
C ASP A 481 34.05 27.43 0.01
N GLY A 482 32.75 27.74 0.06
CA GLY A 482 32.18 28.66 1.06
C GLY A 482 32.09 28.09 2.48
N LYS A 483 32.31 26.78 2.67
CA LYS A 483 32.14 26.07 3.94
C LYS A 483 33.35 25.23 4.37
N ALA A 484 34.49 25.33 3.68
CA ALA A 484 35.67 24.48 3.91
C ALA A 484 36.12 24.47 5.37
N GLN A 485 36.19 25.64 6.01
CA GLN A 485 36.55 25.76 7.43
C GLN A 485 35.47 25.16 8.36
N TYR A 486 34.19 25.41 8.05
CA TYR A 486 33.06 24.87 8.82
C TYR A 486 33.04 23.33 8.77
N ILE A 487 33.32 22.75 7.61
CA ILE A 487 33.39 21.30 7.37
C ILE A 487 34.44 20.66 8.28
N GLU A 488 35.66 21.21 8.31
CA GLU A 488 36.75 20.69 9.15
C GLU A 488 36.43 20.85 10.66
N GLU A 489 35.84 21.98 11.08
CA GLU A 489 35.46 22.24 12.47
C GLU A 489 34.36 21.29 13.00
N HIS A 490 33.59 20.66 12.11
CA HIS A 490 32.47 19.77 12.46
C HIS A 490 32.83 18.27 12.39
N ASN A 491 34.12 17.94 12.42
CA ASN A 491 34.64 16.57 12.33
C ASN A 491 34.24 15.86 11.02
N PHE A 492 34.04 16.61 9.92
CA PHE A 492 33.63 16.06 8.63
C PHE A 492 34.70 16.33 7.57
N GLY A 493 35.20 15.28 6.91
CA GLY A 493 36.02 15.40 5.71
C GLY A 493 35.19 15.00 4.49
N PHE A 494 35.14 15.85 3.46
CA PHE A 494 34.41 15.58 2.23
C PHE A 494 35.35 15.57 1.02
N ALA A 495 35.12 14.68 0.07
CA ALA A 495 35.73 14.77 -1.25
C ALA A 495 34.79 14.21 -2.31
N CYS A 496 34.72 14.88 -3.45
CA CYS A 496 33.89 14.49 -4.58
C CYS A 496 34.74 14.45 -5.86
N ARG A 497 34.60 13.37 -6.62
CA ARG A 497 35.21 13.19 -7.94
C ARG A 497 34.16 12.72 -8.94
N VAL A 498 34.41 12.97 -10.22
CA VAL A 498 33.59 12.46 -11.32
C VAL A 498 34.30 11.35 -12.09
N TYR A 499 33.52 10.45 -12.70
CA TYR A 499 34.01 9.43 -13.63
C TYR A 499 33.17 9.40 -14.92
N ALA A 500 33.78 8.98 -16.03
CA ALA A 500 33.23 9.18 -17.38
C ALA A 500 32.46 7.97 -17.96
N GLU A 501 32.43 6.83 -17.26
CA GLU A 501 31.82 5.57 -17.72
C GLU A 501 30.37 5.43 -17.26
N ALA A 502 29.59 4.56 -17.93
CA ALA A 502 28.23 4.28 -17.49
C ALA A 502 28.23 3.58 -16.12
N PRO A 503 27.39 3.99 -15.15
CA PRO A 503 27.31 3.31 -13.87
C PRO A 503 26.80 1.89 -14.05
N LEU A 504 27.49 0.94 -13.42
CA LEU A 504 27.03 -0.44 -13.28
C LEU A 504 26.38 -0.68 -11.91
N MET A 505 26.64 0.20 -10.94
CA MET A 505 26.08 0.18 -9.61
C MET A 505 26.10 1.57 -8.98
N HIS A 506 25.27 1.76 -7.96
CA HIS A 506 25.27 2.92 -7.08
C HIS A 506 25.05 2.47 -5.64
N GLY A 507 25.42 3.30 -4.67
CA GLY A 507 25.22 2.93 -3.27
C GLY A 507 26.21 3.53 -2.29
N PHE A 508 26.29 2.91 -1.13
CA PHE A 508 27.06 3.37 0.01
C PHE A 508 27.74 2.21 0.70
N LEU A 509 29.02 2.40 0.98
CA LEU A 509 29.81 1.53 1.83
C LEU A 509 30.26 2.31 3.06
N VAL A 510 29.91 1.81 4.24
CA VAL A 510 30.38 2.32 5.54
C VAL A 510 31.47 1.40 6.06
N ASP A 511 32.66 1.98 6.22
CA ASP A 511 33.93 1.32 6.47
C ASP A 511 34.16 0.16 5.49
N ASP A 512 34.36 -1.05 6.01
CA ASP A 512 34.42 -2.30 5.27
C ASP A 512 33.32 -3.26 5.75
N ARG A 513 32.24 -2.70 6.33
CA ARG A 513 31.27 -3.43 7.15
C ARG A 513 29.86 -3.46 6.58
N ILE A 514 29.33 -2.33 6.14
CA ILE A 514 27.92 -2.22 5.73
C ILE A 514 27.87 -1.66 4.33
N LEU A 515 27.33 -2.45 3.40
CA LEU A 515 27.13 -2.07 2.02
C LEU A 515 25.64 -2.03 1.71
N PHE A 516 25.20 -0.90 1.15
CA PHE A 516 23.93 -0.75 0.45
C PHE A 516 24.23 -0.58 -1.02
N VAL A 517 23.81 -1.51 -1.88
CA VAL A 517 24.11 -1.46 -3.32
C VAL A 517 22.86 -1.65 -4.16
N GLY A 518 22.70 -0.77 -5.15
CA GLY A 518 21.77 -0.91 -6.27
C GLY A 518 22.55 -1.17 -7.55
N LEU A 519 22.02 -2.02 -8.42
CA LEU A 519 22.66 -2.37 -9.70
C LEU A 519 22.00 -1.61 -10.85
N CYS A 520 22.82 -1.17 -11.81
CA CYS A 520 22.39 -0.43 -12.99
C CYS A 520 22.60 -1.25 -14.26
N SER A 521 21.73 -1.03 -15.23
CA SER A 521 21.90 -1.49 -16.60
C SER A 521 22.83 -0.58 -17.36
N ASN A 522 23.36 -1.11 -18.47
CA ASN A 522 24.16 -0.36 -19.42
C ASN A 522 23.38 0.83 -20.04
N ASP A 523 22.05 0.88 -19.92
CA ASP A 523 21.21 2.02 -20.32
C ASP A 523 20.82 2.97 -19.16
N GLY A 524 21.43 2.81 -17.98
CA GLY A 524 21.27 3.73 -16.83
C GLY A 524 19.98 3.52 -16.01
N LYS A 525 19.30 2.38 -16.17
CA LYS A 525 18.12 1.97 -15.40
C LYS A 525 18.52 1.04 -14.26
N ALA A 526 17.72 0.97 -13.20
CA ALA A 526 17.94 -0.03 -12.16
C ALA A 526 17.68 -1.45 -12.69
N TRP A 527 18.58 -2.39 -12.41
CA TRP A 527 18.37 -3.83 -12.61
C TRP A 527 17.43 -4.44 -11.58
N THR A 528 17.42 -3.86 -10.38
CA THR A 528 16.60 -4.30 -9.27
C THR A 528 15.46 -3.29 -9.08
N THR A 529 14.21 -3.77 -9.15
CA THR A 529 13.07 -3.04 -8.61
C THR A 529 13.25 -2.99 -7.09
N SER A 530 13.24 -1.78 -6.48
CA SER A 530 13.35 -1.54 -5.04
C SER A 530 12.99 -2.75 -4.17
N PRO A 531 13.93 -3.26 -3.34
CA PRO A 531 14.90 -2.49 -2.54
C PRO A 531 16.39 -2.59 -2.95
N TYR A 532 17.24 -1.73 -2.37
CA TYR A 532 18.70 -1.89 -2.33
C TYR A 532 19.05 -3.27 -1.75
N ILE A 533 20.17 -3.84 -2.17
CA ILE A 533 20.70 -5.05 -1.54
C ILE A 533 21.59 -4.62 -0.37
N GLN A 534 21.31 -5.12 0.83
CA GLN A 534 22.12 -4.84 2.01
C GLN A 534 23.03 -6.03 2.33
N PHE A 535 24.32 -5.74 2.50
CA PHE A 535 25.32 -6.69 2.99
C PHE A 535 25.93 -6.17 4.29
N ILE A 536 26.01 -7.03 5.30
CA ILE A 536 26.62 -6.74 6.60
C ILE A 536 27.73 -7.75 6.85
N ARG A 537 28.97 -7.28 6.94
CA ARG A 537 30.12 -8.08 7.29
C ARG A 537 30.32 -8.06 8.81
N ASN A 538 30.21 -9.23 9.44
CA ASN A 538 30.58 -9.40 10.84
C ASN A 538 32.08 -9.80 10.93
N PRO A 539 32.95 -8.96 11.53
CA PRO A 539 34.39 -9.24 11.65
C PRO A 539 34.73 -10.51 12.44
N GLU A 540 33.85 -10.94 13.34
CA GLU A 540 34.04 -12.08 14.24
C GLU A 540 33.64 -13.42 13.60
N LYS A 541 32.94 -13.39 12.46
CA LYS A 541 32.40 -14.57 11.78
C LYS A 541 33.05 -14.79 10.41
N ARG A 542 34.37 -14.97 10.41
CA ARG A 542 35.19 -15.05 9.17
C ARG A 542 34.95 -16.31 8.31
N SER A 543 34.19 -17.30 8.77
CA SER A 543 34.03 -18.60 8.10
C SER A 543 32.58 -19.07 7.90
N GLU A 544 31.60 -18.16 7.91
CA GLU A 544 30.22 -18.47 7.50
C GLU A 544 30.02 -18.08 6.02
N LEU A 545 29.34 -18.93 5.23
CA LEU A 545 29.05 -18.69 3.80
C LEU A 545 28.47 -17.30 3.53
N ASP A 546 27.60 -16.82 4.41
CA ASP A 546 27.01 -15.48 4.31
C ASP A 546 28.04 -14.35 4.52
N GLY A 547 29.00 -14.58 5.41
CA GLY A 547 30.11 -13.65 5.67
C GLY A 547 31.11 -13.58 4.51
N ASP A 548 31.27 -14.68 3.76
CA ASP A 548 32.10 -14.72 2.55
C ASP A 548 31.43 -14.01 1.37
N ILE A 549 30.12 -14.19 1.21
CA ILE A 549 29.33 -13.48 0.19
C ILE A 549 29.28 -11.97 0.47
N ALA A 550 28.96 -11.56 1.70
CA ALA A 550 28.96 -10.14 2.06
C ALA A 550 30.35 -9.50 1.83
N ARG A 551 31.43 -10.23 2.18
CA ARG A 551 32.80 -9.78 1.93
C ARG A 551 33.09 -9.63 0.44
N HIS A 552 32.64 -10.56 -0.39
CA HIS A 552 32.83 -10.50 -1.83
C HIS A 552 32.16 -9.26 -2.44
N PHE A 553 30.89 -9.00 -2.12
CA PHE A 553 30.18 -7.82 -2.64
C PHE A 553 30.78 -6.50 -2.14
N ILE A 554 31.21 -6.44 -0.87
CA ILE A 554 31.95 -5.29 -0.33
C ILE A 554 33.25 -5.07 -1.11
N GLN A 555 34.03 -6.12 -1.39
CA GLN A 555 35.27 -6.02 -2.16
C GLN A 555 35.03 -5.59 -3.61
N VAL A 556 33.95 -6.06 -4.23
CA VAL A 556 33.56 -5.64 -5.60
C VAL A 556 33.22 -4.15 -5.62
N PHE A 557 32.37 -3.70 -4.69
CA PHE A 557 32.00 -2.28 -4.59
C PHE A 557 33.23 -1.40 -4.30
N GLU A 558 34.03 -1.79 -3.31
CA GLU A 558 35.23 -1.07 -2.92
C GLU A 558 36.28 -1.02 -4.02
N GLY A 559 36.56 -2.15 -4.68
CA GLY A 559 37.54 -2.23 -5.76
C GLY A 559 37.13 -1.40 -6.97
N TRP A 560 35.84 -1.41 -7.32
CA TRP A 560 35.32 -0.54 -8.37
C TRP A 560 35.42 0.94 -7.98
N PHE A 561 35.02 1.30 -6.76
CA PHE A 561 35.15 2.66 -6.25
C PHE A 561 36.59 3.13 -6.32
N ASP A 562 37.55 2.34 -5.81
CA ASP A 562 38.95 2.73 -5.74
C ASP A 562 39.60 2.79 -7.13
N ALA A 563 39.19 1.93 -8.07
CA ALA A 563 39.65 1.99 -9.46
C ALA A 563 39.25 3.32 -10.12
N HIS A 564 37.99 3.73 -9.99
CA HIS A 564 37.53 5.01 -10.56
C HIS A 564 37.98 6.21 -9.75
N TRP A 565 38.12 6.09 -8.43
CA TRP A 565 38.61 7.17 -7.58
C TRP A 565 40.05 7.53 -7.90
N ASN A 566 40.91 6.53 -8.12
CA ASN A 566 42.34 6.72 -8.37
C ASN A 566 42.71 6.80 -9.86
N ALA A 567 41.73 6.67 -10.77
CA ALA A 567 41.98 6.76 -12.19
C ALA A 567 42.56 8.14 -12.57
N PRO A 568 43.52 8.21 -13.50
CA PRO A 568 44.04 9.49 -14.01
C PRO A 568 42.95 10.38 -14.63
N ALA A 569 41.87 9.78 -15.13
CA ALA A 569 40.72 10.49 -15.70
C ALA A 569 39.70 10.98 -14.64
N ALA A 570 39.90 10.68 -13.36
CA ALA A 570 38.99 11.05 -12.28
C ALA A 570 39.18 12.52 -11.90
N ARG A 571 38.35 13.40 -12.47
CA ARG A 571 38.43 14.83 -12.20
C ARG A 571 37.87 15.15 -10.81
N ARG A 572 38.58 16.01 -10.08
CA ARG A 572 38.13 16.49 -8.77
C ARG A 572 37.02 17.52 -8.95
N VAL A 573 35.92 17.32 -8.24
CA VAL A 573 34.88 18.32 -8.03
C VAL A 573 35.24 19.15 -6.81
N TRP A 574 35.66 18.48 -5.73
CA TRP A 574 36.16 19.11 -4.51
C TRP A 574 36.97 18.11 -3.66
N PRO A 575 38.03 18.51 -2.94
CA PRO A 575 38.71 19.79 -3.05
C PRO A 575 39.36 19.93 -4.44
N HIS A 576 39.40 21.17 -4.96
CA HIS A 576 40.09 21.48 -6.21
C HIS A 576 41.55 21.07 -6.13
N GLU A 577 42.19 20.81 -7.27
CA GLU A 577 43.64 20.69 -7.28
C GLU A 577 44.22 22.00 -6.74
N SER A 578 45.12 21.91 -5.75
CA SER A 578 45.89 23.07 -5.33
C SER A 578 46.56 23.63 -6.57
N ILE A 579 46.24 24.87 -6.93
CA ILE A 579 47.07 25.65 -7.83
C ILE A 579 48.44 25.70 -7.13
N GLN A 580 49.37 24.86 -7.55
CA GLN A 580 50.76 25.06 -7.17
C GLN A 580 51.09 26.47 -7.64
N ALA A 581 51.35 27.37 -6.69
CA ALA A 581 51.91 28.67 -7.02
C ALA A 581 53.13 28.40 -7.92
N PRO A 582 53.27 29.12 -9.06
CA PRO A 582 54.45 28.94 -9.88
C PRO A 582 55.68 29.20 -9.00
N PRO A 583 56.77 28.42 -9.16
CA PRO A 583 57.98 28.66 -8.41
C PRO A 583 58.44 30.11 -8.66
N GLY A 584 58.53 30.88 -7.58
CA GLY A 584 59.01 32.26 -7.59
C GLY A 584 60.49 32.37 -7.90
#